data_AF-A0AA37H765-F1
#
_entry.id   AF-A0AA37H765-F1
#
_cell.length_a   1.000
_cell.length_b   1.000
_cell.length_c   1.000
_cell.angle_alpha   90.00
_cell.angle_beta   90.00
_cell.angle_gamma   90.00
#
_symmetry.space_group_name_H-M   'P 1'
#
loop_
_entity.id
_entity.type
_entity.pdbx_description
1 polymer ?
#
loop_
_entity_poly.entity_id
_entity_poly.type
_entity_poly.pdbx_seq_one_letter_code
_entity_poly.pdbx_strand_id
1 'polypeptide(L)' 'MSQVIRVKPTQDGTYTVYRGTLMLVSGLTRAQAESYEASLAQNERKDQSIH' A
#
# COMPACT_ATOMS: atom_id res chain seq x y z
N MET A 1 -4.01 -1.28 -16.26
CA MET A 1 -4.87 -1.77 -15.15
C MET A 1 -4.20 -1.37 -13.84
N SER A 2 -4.80 -0.47 -13.06
CA SER A 2 -4.28 -0.13 -11.72
C SER A 2 -4.43 -1.35 -10.82
N GLN A 3 -3.35 -1.70 -10.12
CA GLN A 3 -3.31 -2.85 -9.22
C GLN A 3 -3.77 -2.42 -7.83
N VAL A 4 -4.72 -3.17 -7.26
CA VAL A 4 -5.29 -2.87 -5.95
C VAL A 4 -4.21 -2.91 -4.86
N ILE A 5 -4.16 -1.84 -4.07
CA ILE A 5 -3.31 -1.74 -2.88
C ILE A 5 -4.01 -2.44 -1.72
N ARG A 6 -3.26 -3.23 -0.95
CA ARG A 6 -3.80 -3.98 0.20
C ARG A 6 -2.84 -3.95 1.37
N VAL A 7 -3.37 -3.65 2.54
CA VAL A 7 -2.67 -3.81 3.82
C VAL A 7 -3.04 -5.16 4.42
N LYS A 8 -2.06 -5.95 4.86
CA LYS A 8 -2.27 -7.22 5.55
C LYS A 8 -1.51 -7.28 6.88
N PRO A 9 -2.14 -7.72 7.98
CA PRO A 9 -1.43 -8.00 9.22
C PRO A 9 -0.56 -9.25 9.09
N THR A 10 0.53 -9.30 9.85
CA THR A 10 1.45 -10.43 9.97
C THR A 10 1.39 -11.06 11.37
N GLN A 11 1.95 -12.26 11.52
CA GLN A 11 1.89 -13.01 12.79
C GLN A 11 2.66 -12.32 13.93
N ASP A 12 3.68 -11.52 13.61
CA ASP A 12 4.46 -10.74 14.57
C ASP A 12 3.78 -9.43 15.00
N GLY A 13 2.54 -9.18 14.57
CA GLY A 13 1.77 -7.99 14.91
C GLY A 13 2.10 -6.75 14.07
N THR A 14 2.96 -6.88 13.07
CA THR A 14 3.22 -5.82 12.09
C THR A 14 2.25 -5.89 10.91
N TYR A 15 2.42 -4.97 9.96
CA TYR A 15 1.59 -4.82 8.78
C TYR A 15 2.48 -4.74 7.54
N THR A 16 2.01 -5.33 6.45
CA THR A 16 2.67 -5.35 5.15
C THR A 16 1.75 -4.77 4.08
N VAL A 17 2.28 -3.90 3.23
CA VAL A 17 1.56 -3.29 2.11
C VAL A 17 1.92 -3.99 0.80
N TYR A 18 0.90 -4.37 0.06
CA TYR A 18 0.98 -5.04 -1.22
C TYR A 18 0.35 -4.19 -2.32
N ARG A 19 0.86 -4.36 -3.55
CA ARG A 19 0.20 -3.91 -4.79
C ARG A 19 0.00 -5.14 -5.67
N GLY A 20 -1.25 -5.60 -5.77
CA GLY A 20 -1.53 -6.91 -6.34
C GLY A 20 -0.82 -8.04 -5.55
N THR A 21 0.05 -8.80 -6.21
CA THR A 21 0.88 -9.85 -5.60
C THR A 21 2.25 -9.37 -5.16
N LEU A 22 2.62 -8.12 -5.49
CA LEU A 22 3.92 -7.54 -5.16
C LEU A 22 3.90 -7.00 -3.73
N MET A 23 4.85 -7.43 -2.90
CA MET A 23 5.10 -6.81 -1.60
C MET A 23 5.88 -5.52 -1.78
N LEU A 24 5.38 -4.41 -1.23
CA LEU A 24 6.07 -3.12 -1.29
C LEU A 24 6.91 -2.88 -0.05
N VAL A 25 6.31 -3.04 1.14
CA VAL A 25 6.95 -2.74 2.44
C VAL A 25 6.33 -3.63 3.52
N SER A 26 7.15 -4.13 4.46
CA SER A 26 6.76 -4.94 5.63
C SER A 26 7.27 -4.33 6.94
N GLY A 27 6.80 -4.86 8.09
CA GLY A 27 7.28 -4.43 9.40
C GLY A 27 6.69 -3.10 9.88
N LEU A 28 5.57 -2.67 9.28
CA LEU A 28 4.94 -1.41 9.63
C LEU A 28 4.03 -1.57 10.84
N THR A 29 3.88 -0.51 11.62
CA THR A 29 2.71 -0.36 12.49
C THR A 29 1.46 -0.15 11.64
N ARG A 30 0.28 -0.37 12.23
CA ARG A 30 -1.01 -0.15 11.55
C ARG A 30 -1.12 1.25 10.93
N ALA A 31 -0.84 2.28 11.72
CA ALA A 31 -0.93 3.68 11.29
C ALA A 31 0.06 4.01 10.16
N GLN A 32 1.25 3.42 10.19
CA GLN A 32 2.23 3.57 9.10
C GLN A 32 1.74 2.90 7.81
N ALA A 33 1.17 1.70 7.90
CA ALA A 33 0.64 0.99 6.74
C ALA A 33 -0.54 1.71 6.09
N GLU A 34 -1.47 2.24 6.91
CA GLU A 34 -2.61 3.05 6.45
C GLU A 34 -2.15 4.35 5.79
N SER A 35 -1.16 5.04 6.40
CA SER A 35 -0.57 6.25 5.81
C SER A 35 0.11 5.97 4.48
N TYR A 36 0.82 4.83 4.37
CA TYR A 36 1.50 4.42 3.15
C TYR A 36 0.51 4.06 2.04
N GLU A 37 -0.55 3.33 2.34
CA GLU A 37 -1.65 3.05 1.41
C GLU A 37 -2.28 4.36 0.88
N ALA A 38 -2.61 5.30 1.77
CA ALA A 38 -3.20 6.58 1.39
C ALA A 38 -2.29 7.39 0.46
N SER A 39 -0.98 7.42 0.73
CA SER A 39 0.00 8.08 -0.12
C SER A 39 0.08 7.45 -1.53
N LEU A 40 0.07 6.11 -1.60
CA LEU A 40 0.10 5.42 -2.89
C LEU A 40 -1.18 5.65 -3.70
N ALA A 41 -2.36 5.66 -3.06
CA ALA A 41 -3.62 5.95 -3.72
C ALA A 41 -3.67 7.37 -4.30
N GLN A 42 -3.01 8.34 -3.66
CA GLN A 42 -2.86 9.70 -4.20
C GLN A 42 -1.92 9.73 -5.41
N ASN A 43 -0.82 8.98 -5.36
CA ASN A 43 0.13 8.88 -6.47
C ASN A 43 -0.50 8.23 -7.71
N GLU A 44 -1.33 7.20 -7.55
CA GLU A 44 -2.03 6.56 -8.67
C GLU A 44 -3.01 7.51 -9.38
N ARG A 45 -3.69 8.39 -8.63
CA ARG A 45 -4.57 9.41 -9.24
C ARG A 45 -3.76 10.43 -10.03
N LYS A 46 -2.59 10.80 -9.53
CA LYS A 46 -1.72 11.78 -10.21
C LYS A 46 -1.14 11.20 -11.50
N ASP A 47 -0.75 9.93 -11.50
CA ASP A 47 -0.22 9.23 -12.67
C ASP A 47 -1.29 9.04 -13.78
N GLN A 48 -2.54 8.80 -13.39
CA GLN A 48 -3.67 8.70 -14.34
C GLN A 48 -4.10 10.04 -14.95
N SER A 49 -3.76 11.18 -14.33
CA SER A 49 -4.08 12.51 -14.86
C SER A 49 -3.09 13.04 -15.90
N ILE A 50 -2.05 12.26 -16.24
CA ILE A 50 -1.00 12.65 -17.21
C ILE A 50 -1.07 11.84 -18.52
N HIS A 51 -2.23 11.27 -18.85
CA HIS A 51 -2.49 10.59 -20.12
C HIS A 51 -3.78 11.09 -20.79
#